data_AF-A0A7X8JB87-F1
#
_entry.id   AF-A0A7X8JB87-F1
#
_cell.length_a   1.000
_cell.length_b   1.000
_cell.length_c   1.000
_cell.angle_alpha   90.00
_cell.angle_beta   90.00
_cell.angle_gamma   90.00
#
_symmetry.space_group_name_H-M   'P 1'
#
loop_
_entity.id
_entity.type
_entity.pdbx_description
1 polymer ?
#
loop_
_entity_poly.entity_id
_entity_poly.type
_entity_poly.pdbx_seq_one_letter_code
_entity_poly.pdbx_strand_id
1 'polypeptide(L)' 'MVLTIDNNSFELKEGSVIRVTPDGVRAIKALDKGLVFLCIQAKEKSLLQYTLNDGKVLSK' A
#
# COMPACT_ATOMS: atom_id res chain seq x y z
N MET A 1 5.62 8.89 10.92
CA MET A 1 4.18 9.19 10.71
C MET A 1 3.37 8.17 11.47
N VAL A 2 2.08 8.45 11.72
CA VAL A 2 1.19 7.46 12.31
C VAL A 2 0.06 7.17 11.32
N LEU A 3 -0.15 5.89 11.04
CA LEU A 3 -1.32 5.41 10.31
C LEU A 3 -2.21 4.68 11.31
N THR A 4 -3.47 5.09 11.38
CA THR A 4 -4.48 4.41 12.20
C THR A 4 -5.45 3.66 11.30
N ILE A 5 -5.71 2.39 11.61
CA ILE A 5 -6.67 1.52 10.91
C ILE A 5 -7.53 0.84 11.97
N ASP A 6 -8.85 1.02 11.91
CA ASP A 6 -9.81 0.38 12.82
C ASP A 6 -9.41 0.50 14.31
N ASN A 7 -9.02 1.72 14.72
CA ASN A 7 -8.51 2.10 16.05
C ASN A 7 -7.11 1.58 16.43
N ASN A 8 -6.42 0.85 15.56
CA ASN A 8 -5.03 0.42 15.78
C ASN A 8 -4.06 1.40 15.12
N SER A 9 -3.08 1.89 15.88
CA SER A 9 -2.10 2.85 15.39
C SER A 9 -0.75 2.19 15.11
N PHE A 10 -0.19 2.51 13.95
CA PHE A 10 1.08 1.99 13.47
C PHE A 10 2.05 3.15 13.24
N GLU A 11 3.22 3.08 13.87
CA GLU A 11 4.31 4.00 13.56
C GLU A 11 4.99 3.57 12.26
N LEU A 12 5.06 4.49 11.30
CA LEU A 12 5.72 4.25 10.02
C LEU A 12 6.90 5.21 9.86
N LYS A 13 7.94 4.69 9.22
CA LYS A 13 9.18 5.40 8.87
C LYS A 13 9.39 5.36 7.35
N GLU A 14 10.42 6.03 6.87
CA GLU A 14 10.83 5.94 5.47
C GLU A 14 11.07 4.48 5.06
N GLY A 15 10.56 4.11 3.89
CA GLY A 15 10.60 2.73 3.38
C GLY A 15 9.52 1.79 3.96
N SER A 16 8.72 2.22 4.95
CA SER A 16 7.57 1.43 5.40
C SER A 16 6.53 1.28 4.29
N VAL A 17 6.04 0.04 4.11
CA VAL A 17 4.97 -0.29 3.16
C VAL A 17 3.82 -0.94 3.92
N ILE A 18 2.60 -0.50 3.63
CA ILE A 18 1.40 -1.07 4.21
C ILE A 18 0.32 -1.27 3.14
N ARG A 19 -0.40 -2.39 3.25
CA ARG A 19 -1.57 -2.69 2.42
C ARG A 19 -2.82 -2.56 3.28
N VAL A 20 -3.80 -1.81 2.82
CA VAL A 20 -5.11 -1.65 3.48
C VAL A 20 -6.19 -2.23 2.58
N THR A 21 -7.09 -3.05 3.14
CA THR A 21 -8.27 -3.56 2.44
C THR A 21 -9.31 -2.44 2.25
N PRO A 22 -10.28 -2.58 1.33
CA PRO A 22 -11.33 -1.58 1.14
C PRO A 22 -12.10 -1.25 2.43
N ASP A 23 -12.39 -2.26 3.25
CA ASP A 23 -13.18 -2.11 4.48
C ASP A 23 -12.42 -1.41 5.62
N GLY A 24 -11.08 -1.35 5.55
CA GLY A 24 -10.27 -0.74 6.60
C GLY A 24 -10.44 0.78 6.63
N VAL A 25 -11.02 1.29 7.72
CA VAL A 25 -11.21 2.73 7.93
C VAL A 25 -9.89 3.33 8.40
N ARG A 26 -9.29 4.16 7.55
CA ARG A 26 -7.91 4.65 7.74
C ARG A 26 -7.83 6.16 7.93
N ALA A 27 -6.90 6.58 8.78
CA ALA A 27 -6.49 7.96 8.96
C ALA A 27 -4.96 8.06 8.99
N ILE A 28 -4.40 9.04 8.28
CA ILE A 28 -2.95 9.27 8.21
C ILE A 28 -2.64 10.61 8.88
N LYS A 29 -1.64 10.62 9.76
CA LYS A 29 -1.17 11.82 10.45
C LYS A 29 0.34 12.01 10.25
N ALA A 30 0.70 13.19 9.73
CA ALA A 30 2.08 13.66 9.72
C ALA A 30 2.54 14.03 11.14
N LEU A 31 3.83 13.83 11.43
CA LEU A 31 4.48 14.37 12.62
C LEU A 31 5.19 15.68 12.24
N ASP A 32 6.16 16.12 13.03
CA ASP A 32 6.75 17.45 12.97
C ASP A 32 7.41 17.81 11.64
N LYS A 33 7.93 16.82 10.90
CA LYS A 33 8.73 17.02 9.67
C LYS A 33 7.91 17.01 8.37
N GLY A 34 6.57 17.07 8.46
CA GLY A 34 5.70 16.85 7.31
C GLY A 34 5.71 15.39 6.85
N LEU A 35 4.97 15.09 5.78
CA LEU A 35 4.81 13.74 5.27
C LEU A 35 4.74 13.74 3.74
N VAL A 36 5.56 12.91 3.11
CA VAL A 36 5.49 12.58 1.68
C VAL A 36 5.39 11.06 1.57
N PHE A 37 4.41 10.56 0.80
CA PHE A 37 4.17 9.14 0.61
C PHE A 37 3.52 8.86 -0.75
N LEU A 38 3.62 7.61 -1.20
CA LEU A 38 2.94 7.13 -2.40
C LEU A 38 1.66 6.40 -1.99
N CYS A 39 0.54 6.77 -2.61
CA CYS A 39 -0.72 6.07 -2.49
C CYS A 39 -1.02 5.33 -3.80
N ILE A 40 -0.92 4.00 -3.77
CA ILE A 40 -1.23 3.14 -4.92
C ILE A 40 -2.58 2.50 -4.64
N GLN A 41 -3.59 2.83 -5.46
CA GLN A 41 -4.93 2.29 -5.34
C GLN A 41 -5.23 1.32 -6.49
N ALA A 42 -5.64 0.11 -6.14
CA ALA A 42 -6.07 -0.92 -7.08
C ALA A 42 -7.38 -1.55 -6.60
N LYS A 43 -8.16 -2.10 -7.55
CA LYS A 43 -9.38 -2.84 -7.23
C LYS A 43 -9.00 -4.12 -6.45
N GLU A 44 -9.72 -4.40 -5.37
CA GLU A 44 -9.47 -5.62 -4.60
C GLU A 44 -9.62 -6.86 -5.50
N LYS A 45 -8.65 -7.80 -5.38
CA LYS A 45 -8.63 -9.08 -6.11
C LYS A 45 -8.62 -8.93 -7.64
N SER A 46 -8.23 -7.77 -8.19
CA SER A 46 -8.13 -7.60 -9.64
C SER A 46 -6.84 -8.15 -10.26
N LEU A 47 -5.82 -8.41 -9.44
CA LEU A 47 -4.58 -9.04 -9.91
C LEU A 47 -4.78 -10.55 -10.00
N LEU A 48 -5.03 -11.05 -11.22
CA LEU A 48 -5.24 -12.47 -11.49
C LEU A 48 -3.95 -13.19 -11.91
N GLN A 49 -3.08 -12.49 -12.63
CA GLN A 49 -1.78 -12.97 -13.10
C GLN A 49 -0.72 -11.93 -12.74
N TYR A 50 0.52 -12.37 -12.52
CA TYR A 50 1.64 -11.49 -12.19
C TYR A 50 2.98 -12.10 -12.62
N THR A 51 3.95 -11.22 -12.86
CA THR A 51 5.35 -11.57 -13.13
C THR A 51 5.48 -12.54 -14.32
N LEU A 52 6.10 -13.71 -14.13
CA LEU A 52 6.42 -14.66 -15.20
C LEU A 52 5.18 -15.31 -15.82
N ASN A 53 4.08 -15.40 -15.06
CA ASN A 53 2.86 -16.06 -15.49
C ASN A 53 1.88 -15.12 -16.22
N ASP A 54 2.22 -13.83 -16.27
CA ASP A 54 1.47 -12.80 -16.99
C ASP A 54 2.15 -12.45 -18.32
N GLY A 55 3.49 -12.36 -18.32
CA GLY A 55 4.27 -12.08 -19.53
C GLY A 55 4.47 -13.32 -20.41
N LYS A 56 4.29 -13.17 -21.73
CA LYS A 56 4.72 -14.19 -22.70
C LYS A 56 6.19 -14.00 -23.04
N VAL A 57 7.04 -14.92 -22.58
CA VAL A 57 8.45 -14.96 -22.99
C VAL A 57 8.53 -15.39 -24.45
N LEU A 58 9.09 -14.54 -25.32
CA LEU A 58 9.34 -14.89 -26.71
C LEU A 58 10.79 -15.36 -26.87
N SER A 59 11.00 -16.55 -27.42
CA SER A 59 12.33 -17.00 -27.88
C SER A 59 12.69 -16.30 -29.18
N LYS A 60 13.98 -15.96 -29.35
CA LYS A 60 14.53 -15.43 -30.61
C LYS A 60 14.61 -16.50 -31.68
#